data_AF-A0A166D0V3-F1
#
_entry.id   AF-A0A166D0V3-F1
#
_cell.length_a   1.000
_cell.length_b   1.000
_cell.length_c   1.000
_cell.angle_alpha   90.00
_cell.angle_beta   90.00
_cell.angle_gamma   90.00
#
_symmetry.space_group_name_H-M   'P 1'
#
loop_
_entity.id
_entity.type
_entity.pdbx_description
1 polymer ?
#
loop_
_entity_poly.entity_id
_entity_poly.type
_entity_poly.pdbx_seq_one_letter_code
_entity_poly.pdbx_strand_id
1 'polypeptide(L)'
;MAKRYLYNSAPKPVKLTKDEKIKINAIVKEEIEKNEKLKKDVARINIKAGRVYFYFWDEIDEDRKYIVPIIDEKYIEYMYGRITIFDKELKNCTLDWQRHNNQWMQLGDGSLVSCINQMEKNSWFHT
;
A
#
# COMPACT_ATOMS: atom_id res chain seq x y z
N MET A 1 19.67 -13.21 -3.24
CA MET A 1 20.40 -12.03 -2.73
C MET A 1 19.63 -10.79 -3.14
N ALA A 2 19.05 -10.04 -2.20
CA ALA A 2 18.32 -8.81 -2.52
C ALA A 2 19.31 -7.72 -2.96
N LYS A 3 19.22 -7.28 -4.23
CA LYS A 3 19.98 -6.13 -4.71
C LYS A 3 19.49 -4.89 -3.96
N ARG A 4 20.30 -4.39 -3.03
CA ARG A 4 20.12 -3.06 -2.43
C ARG A 4 20.36 -2.01 -3.51
N TYR A 5 19.30 -1.45 -4.07
CA TYR A 5 19.41 -0.27 -4.92
C TYR A 5 19.83 0.91 -4.05
N LEU A 6 21.02 1.47 -4.33
CA LEU A 6 21.44 2.78 -3.82
C LEU A 6 20.37 3.81 -4.24
N TYR A 7 19.96 4.67 -3.30
CA TYR A 7 18.81 5.58 -3.41
C TYR A 7 18.80 6.48 -4.68
N ASN A 8 19.96 6.69 -5.33
CA ASN A 8 20.10 7.48 -6.57
C ASN A 8 19.97 6.67 -7.87
N SER A 9 19.91 5.33 -7.81
CA SER A 9 19.77 4.43 -8.97
C SER A 9 18.50 3.58 -8.90
N ALA A 10 17.62 3.87 -7.94
CA ALA A 10 16.33 3.20 -7.85
C ALA A 10 15.48 3.59 -9.09
N PRO A 11 14.87 2.62 -9.79
CA PRO A 11 13.99 2.92 -10.90
C PRO A 11 12.87 3.86 -10.44
N LYS A 12 12.53 4.84 -11.28
CA LYS A 12 11.41 5.74 -10.98
C LYS A 12 10.10 4.99 -11.24
N PRO A 13 9.04 5.23 -10.43
CA PRO A 13 7.73 4.68 -10.73
C PRO A 13 7.24 5.14 -12.09
N VAL A 14 6.47 4.29 -12.74
CA VAL A 14 5.88 4.61 -14.05
C VAL A 14 4.88 5.75 -13.92
N LYS A 15 4.88 6.66 -14.90
CA LYS A 15 3.86 7.71 -14.98
C LYS A 15 2.57 7.11 -15.52
N LEU A 16 1.54 7.10 -14.66
CA LEU A 16 0.22 6.57 -14.99
C LEU A 16 -0.72 7.67 -15.51
N THR A 17 -1.42 7.39 -16.59
CA THR A 17 -2.56 8.19 -17.10
C THR A 17 -3.79 8.01 -16.19
N LYS A 18 -4.84 8.80 -16.43
CA LYS A 18 -6.11 8.67 -15.69
C LYS A 18 -6.73 7.29 -15.88
N ASP A 19 -6.78 6.81 -17.12
CA ASP A 19 -7.39 5.51 -17.46
C ASP A 19 -6.58 4.34 -16.91
N GLU A 20 -5.24 4.44 -16.93
CA GLU A 20 -4.37 3.43 -16.32
C GLU A 20 -4.61 3.34 -14.82
N LYS A 21 -4.77 4.47 -14.12
CA LYS A 21 -5.12 4.47 -12.68
C LYS A 21 -6.49 3.83 -12.43
N ILE A 22 -7.48 4.09 -13.27
CA ILE A 22 -8.82 3.49 -13.12
C ILE A 22 -8.73 1.97 -13.28
N LYS A 23 -8.01 1.48 -14.30
CA LYS A 23 -7.79 0.04 -14.52
C LYS A 23 -7.06 -0.62 -13.36
N ILE A 24 -5.96 -0.01 -12.89
CA ILE A 24 -5.21 -0.50 -11.73
C ILE A 24 -6.10 -0.53 -10.49
N ASN A 25 -6.88 0.51 -10.24
CA ASN A 25 -7.78 0.55 -9.10
C ASN A 25 -8.85 -0.57 -9.15
N ALA A 26 -9.36 -0.89 -10.34
CA ALA A 26 -10.30 -2.00 -10.52
C ALA A 26 -9.64 -3.34 -10.18
N ILE A 27 -8.44 -3.61 -10.70
CA ILE A 27 -7.67 -4.83 -10.41
C ILE A 27 -7.39 -4.93 -8.90
N VAL A 28 -6.90 -3.85 -8.29
CA VAL A 28 -6.57 -3.82 -6.86
C VAL A 28 -7.79 -4.11 -6.00
N LYS A 29 -8.94 -3.51 -6.33
CA LYS A 29 -10.20 -3.77 -5.62
C LYS A 29 -10.66 -5.21 -5.79
N GLU A 30 -10.60 -5.75 -7.00
CA GLU A 30 -10.98 -7.14 -7.26
C GLU A 30 -10.12 -8.13 -6.45
N GLU A 31 -8.81 -7.90 -6.37
CA GLU A 31 -7.91 -8.75 -5.60
C GLU A 31 -8.10 -8.61 -4.08
N ILE A 32 -8.43 -7.40 -3.59
CA ILE A 32 -8.81 -7.22 -2.18
C ILE A 32 -10.11 -7.94 -1.86
N GLU A 33 -11.12 -7.86 -2.73
CA GLU A 33 -12.41 -8.55 -2.50
C GLU A 33 -12.28 -10.07 -2.47
N LYS A 34 -11.30 -10.64 -3.19
CA LYS A 34 -10.98 -12.08 -3.13
C LYS A 34 -10.28 -12.49 -1.83
N ASN A 35 -9.79 -11.53 -1.06
CA ASN A 35 -8.97 -11.77 0.14
C ASN A 35 -9.72 -11.30 1.40
N GLU A 36 -10.29 -12.24 2.14
CA GLU A 36 -11.08 -11.98 3.35
C GLU A 36 -10.36 -11.14 4.40
N LYS A 37 -9.03 -11.24 4.48
CA LYS A 37 -8.24 -10.46 5.43
C LYS A 37 -8.05 -9.03 4.95
N LEU A 38 -7.55 -8.85 3.72
CA LEU A 38 -7.36 -7.51 3.16
C LEU A 38 -8.67 -6.74 3.00
N LYS A 39 -9.79 -7.44 2.76
CA LYS A 39 -11.13 -6.86 2.72
C LYS A 39 -11.55 -6.21 4.04
N LYS A 40 -11.09 -6.76 5.17
CA LYS A 40 -11.36 -6.20 6.50
C LYS A 40 -10.37 -5.10 6.86
N ASP A 41 -9.10 -5.29 6.51
CA ASP A 41 -8.02 -4.40 6.92
C ASP A 41 -7.95 -3.14 6.04
N VAL A 42 -8.14 -3.26 4.72
CA VAL A 42 -7.99 -2.12 3.79
C VAL A 42 -9.27 -1.32 3.71
N ALA A 43 -9.29 -0.17 4.35
CA ALA A 43 -10.41 0.77 4.31
C ALA A 43 -10.38 1.70 3.10
N ARG A 44 -9.18 2.09 2.63
CA ARG A 44 -9.02 3.05 1.53
C ARG A 44 -7.82 2.74 0.64
N ILE A 45 -8.02 2.97 -0.66
CA ILE A 45 -6.99 2.85 -1.70
C ILE A 45 -6.80 4.22 -2.36
N ASN A 46 -5.55 4.65 -2.53
CA ASN A 46 -5.21 5.89 -3.23
C ASN A 46 -4.09 5.66 -4.24
N ILE A 47 -4.22 6.19 -5.47
CA ILE A 47 -3.22 6.01 -6.52
C ILE A 47 -2.59 7.35 -6.90
N LYS A 48 -1.29 7.51 -6.58
CA LYS A 48 -0.54 8.74 -6.85
C LYS A 48 0.85 8.43 -7.42
N ALA A 49 1.17 9.05 -8.56
CA ALA A 49 2.50 9.01 -9.19
C ALA A 49 3.11 7.60 -9.30
N GLY A 50 2.35 6.64 -9.85
CA GLY A 50 2.83 5.26 -10.04
C GLY A 50 2.84 4.41 -8.77
N ARG A 51 2.19 4.88 -7.69
CA ARG A 51 2.11 4.16 -6.42
C ARG A 51 0.66 3.97 -6.00
N VAL A 52 0.35 2.79 -5.51
CA VAL A 52 -0.92 2.42 -4.88
C VAL A 52 -0.69 2.43 -3.37
N TYR A 53 -1.41 3.26 -2.65
CA TYR A 53 -1.35 3.36 -1.20
C TYR A 53 -2.59 2.69 -0.61
N PHE A 54 -2.37 1.94 0.45
CA PHE A 54 -3.40 1.22 1.20
C PHE A 54 -3.44 1.80 2.60
N TYR A 55 -4.64 2.04 3.10
CA TYR A 55 -4.88 2.58 4.42
C TYR A 55 -5.87 1.70 5.17
N PHE A 56 -5.67 1.59 6.47
CA PHE A 56 -6.59 0.95 7.41
C PHE A 56 -7.12 1.98 8.40
N TRP A 57 -8.27 1.68 9.00
CA TRP A 57 -8.85 2.50 10.05
C TRP A 57 -8.72 1.80 11.39
N ASP A 58 -8.30 2.54 12.41
CA ASP A 58 -8.28 2.10 13.80
C ASP A 58 -9.24 2.98 14.61
N GLU A 59 -9.95 2.38 15.57
CA GLU A 59 -10.86 3.12 16.45
C GLU A 59 -10.06 3.96 17.46
N ILE A 60 -10.56 5.16 17.75
CA ILE A 60 -9.97 6.04 18.76
C ILE A 60 -10.38 5.52 20.14
N ASP A 61 -9.42 4.93 20.85
CA ASP A 61 -9.54 4.64 22.27
C ASP A 61 -9.44 5.95 23.10
N GLU A 62 -10.15 6.03 24.22
CA GLU A 62 -10.23 7.22 25.08
C GLU A 62 -8.84 7.67 25.59
N ASP A 63 -7.85 6.79 25.63
CA ASP A 63 -6.47 7.10 26.01
C ASP A 63 -5.63 7.78 24.90
N ARG A 64 -6.15 7.86 23.66
CA ARG A 64 -5.45 8.42 22.49
C ARG A 64 -5.91 9.83 22.10
N LYS A 65 -6.26 10.67 23.10
CA LYS A 65 -6.86 12.01 22.98
C LYS A 65 -6.11 13.06 22.13
N TYR A 66 -4.90 12.75 21.64
CA TYR A 66 -4.04 13.67 20.90
C TYR A 66 -4.04 13.46 19.37
N ILE A 67 -4.82 12.50 18.86
CA ILE A 67 -4.85 12.18 17.43
C ILE A 67 -6.11 12.78 16.81
N VAL A 68 -5.94 13.57 15.74
CA VAL A 68 -7.05 14.21 15.02
C VAL A 68 -7.82 13.14 14.24
N PRO A 69 -9.12 12.93 14.51
CA PRO A 69 -9.92 11.97 13.78
C PRO A 69 -10.20 12.43 12.34
N ILE A 70 -10.42 11.49 11.42
CA ILE A 70 -10.67 11.80 10.00
C ILE A 70 -12.13 11.49 9.58
N ILE A 71 -12.81 10.55 10.24
CA ILE A 71 -14.20 10.17 9.95
C ILE A 71 -14.99 10.15 11.27
N ASP A 72 -16.08 10.93 11.33
CA ASP A 72 -17.06 11.01 12.43
C ASP A 72 -16.47 11.15 13.84
N GLU A 73 -15.27 11.73 13.97
CA GLU A 73 -14.54 11.85 15.24
C GLU A 73 -14.15 10.53 15.93
N LYS A 74 -14.25 9.39 15.20
CA LYS A 74 -14.13 8.05 15.79
C LYS A 74 -12.96 7.22 15.29
N TYR A 75 -12.42 7.51 14.10
CA TYR A 75 -11.41 6.67 13.47
C TYR A 75 -10.16 7.45 13.05
N ILE A 76 -9.01 6.79 13.19
CA ILE A 76 -7.70 7.23 12.71
C ILE A 76 -7.35 6.44 11.46
N GLU A 77 -6.91 7.13 10.40
CA GLU A 77 -6.40 6.50 9.19
C GLU A 77 -4.89 6.29 9.30
N TYR A 78 -4.46 5.03 9.27
CA TYR A 78 -3.06 4.66 9.22
C TYR A 78 -2.70 4.12 7.85
N MET A 79 -1.46 4.38 7.42
CA MET A 79 -0.97 3.84 6.17
C MET A 79 -0.58 2.38 6.38
N TYR A 80 -1.35 1.49 5.76
CA TYR A 80 -1.12 0.05 5.80
C TYR A 80 0.15 -0.27 5.02
N GLY A 81 0.23 0.16 3.76
CA GLY A 81 1.39 -0.08 2.90
C GLY A 81 1.30 0.64 1.56
N ARG A 82 2.30 0.43 0.70
CA ARG A 82 2.19 0.84 -0.70
C ARG A 82 2.76 -0.18 -1.66
N ILE A 83 2.25 -0.17 -2.87
CA ILE A 83 2.85 -0.85 -4.02
C ILE A 83 3.37 0.21 -4.99
N THR A 84 4.65 0.14 -5.34
CA THR A 84 5.26 0.99 -6.36
C THR A 84 5.31 0.24 -7.69
N ILE A 85 4.81 0.84 -8.77
CA ILE A 85 4.71 0.23 -10.10
C ILE A 85 5.83 0.78 -10.98
N PHE A 86 6.64 -0.07 -11.60
CA PHE A 86 7.77 0.33 -12.44
C PHE A 86 7.53 0.14 -13.94
N ASP A 87 6.56 -0.69 -14.33
CA ASP A 87 6.15 -0.88 -15.73
C ASP A 87 4.63 -0.91 -15.90
N LYS A 88 4.18 -0.66 -17.13
CA LYS A 88 2.75 -0.60 -17.48
C LYS A 88 2.10 -1.97 -17.63
N GLU A 89 2.90 -3.03 -17.77
CA GLU A 89 2.40 -4.42 -17.81
C GLU A 89 2.10 -4.96 -16.40
N LEU A 90 2.40 -4.18 -15.36
CA LEU A 90 2.16 -4.49 -13.96
C LEU A 90 2.92 -5.74 -13.49
N LYS A 91 4.06 -6.04 -14.13
CA LYS A 91 4.90 -7.22 -13.85
C LYS A 91 6.02 -6.94 -12.86
N ASN A 92 6.50 -5.70 -12.79
CA ASN A 92 7.53 -5.24 -11.89
C ASN A 92 6.95 -4.16 -10.99
N CYS A 93 6.60 -4.61 -9.79
CA CYS A 93 6.13 -3.81 -8.69
C CYS A 93 6.96 -4.15 -7.44
N THR A 94 7.01 -3.22 -6.49
CA THR A 94 7.52 -3.50 -5.14
C THR A 94 6.44 -3.25 -4.12
N LEU A 95 6.37 -4.11 -3.11
CA LEU A 95 5.59 -3.89 -1.91
C LEU A 95 6.48 -3.24 -0.87
N ASP A 96 6.07 -2.07 -0.36
CA ASP A 96 6.80 -1.35 0.67
C ASP A 96 5.92 -1.08 1.91
N TRP A 97 6.54 -1.11 3.08
CA TRP A 97 5.95 -0.71 4.36
C TRP A 97 6.67 0.51 4.94
N GLN A 98 5.93 1.37 5.65
CA GLN A 98 6.49 2.58 6.24
C GLN A 98 6.86 2.33 7.69
N ARG A 99 8.15 2.53 8.01
CA ARG A 99 8.64 2.56 9.39
C ARG A 99 8.12 3.79 10.14
N HIS A 100 8.09 3.73 11.48
CA HIS A 100 7.75 4.86 12.36
C HIS A 100 8.58 6.13 12.10
N ASN A 101 9.80 5.98 11.56
CA ASN A 101 10.68 7.11 11.21
C ASN A 101 10.43 7.66 9.80
N ASN A 102 9.27 7.36 9.20
CA ASN A 102 8.86 7.70 7.84
C ASN A 102 9.69 7.09 6.70
N GLN A 103 10.66 6.21 6.99
CA GLN A 103 11.41 5.50 5.95
C GLN A 103 10.62 4.33 5.39
N TRP A 104 10.74 4.12 4.08
CA TRP A 104 10.10 3.01 3.39
C TRP A 104 11.04 1.82 3.30
N MET A 105 10.54 0.65 3.65
CA MET A 105 11.24 -0.62 3.50
C MET A 105 10.51 -1.49 2.50
N GLN A 106 11.23 -1.94 1.48
CA GLN A 106 10.73 -2.94 0.55
C GLN A 106 10.59 -4.28 1.27
N LEU A 107 9.38 -4.82 1.24
CA LEU A 107 9.03 -6.11 1.81
C LEU A 107 9.00 -7.23 0.76
N GLY A 108 8.83 -6.88 -0.51
CA GLY A 108 8.86 -7.84 -1.61
C GLY A 108 8.72 -7.18 -2.98
N ASP A 109 8.81 -8.00 -4.02
CA ASP A 109 8.71 -7.61 -5.43
C ASP A 109 7.95 -8.67 -6.25
N GLY A 110 7.49 -8.27 -7.43
CA GLY A 110 6.77 -9.13 -8.36
C GLY A 110 5.70 -8.38 -9.15
N SER A 111 4.72 -9.10 -9.67
CA SER A 111 3.55 -8.46 -10.31
C SER A 111 2.69 -7.72 -9.29
N LEU A 112 1.79 -6.84 -9.77
CA LEU A 112 0.82 -6.14 -8.91
C LEU A 112 0.04 -7.12 -8.03
N VAL A 113 -0.52 -8.18 -8.62
CA VAL A 113 -1.27 -9.21 -7.91
C VAL A 113 -0.39 -9.96 -6.90
N SER A 114 0.84 -10.30 -7.28
CA SER A 114 1.79 -10.93 -6.36
C SER A 114 2.09 -10.04 -5.15
N CYS A 115 2.30 -8.74 -5.37
CA CYS A 115 2.53 -7.78 -4.30
C CYS A 115 1.32 -7.67 -3.37
N ILE A 116 0.09 -7.65 -3.89
CA ILE A 116 -1.13 -7.65 -3.06
C ILE A 116 -1.20 -8.91 -2.19
N ASN A 117 -0.96 -10.09 -2.77
CA ASN A 117 -0.96 -11.36 -2.04
C ASN A 117 0.15 -11.44 -0.97
N GLN A 118 1.26 -10.72 -1.16
CA GLN A 118 2.32 -10.64 -0.16
C GLN A 118 1.93 -9.76 1.04
N MET A 119 1.01 -8.79 0.88
CA MET A 119 0.52 -7.96 2.00
C MET A 119 -0.16 -8.80 3.08
N GLU A 120 -0.99 -9.76 2.67
CA GLU A 120 -1.68 -10.66 3.59
C GLU A 120 -0.68 -11.45 4.46
N LYS A 121 0.39 -11.93 3.84
CA LYS A 121 1.34 -12.89 4.41
C LYS A 121 2.42 -12.25 5.29
N ASN A 122 2.61 -10.94 5.19
CA ASN A 122 3.74 -10.28 5.80
C ASN A 122 3.39 -9.73 7.19
N SER A 123 4.10 -10.21 8.22
CA SER A 123 3.89 -9.87 9.63
C SER A 123 4.04 -8.38 9.94
N TRP A 124 4.79 -7.64 9.13
CA TRP A 124 5.00 -6.19 9.29
C TRP A 124 3.71 -5.37 9.13
N PHE A 125 2.69 -5.90 8.46
CA PHE A 125 1.37 -5.28 8.38
C PHE A 125 0.47 -5.61 9.59
N HIS A 126 0.94 -6.48 10.50
CA HIS A 126 0.21 -6.97 11.67
C HIS A 126 0.91 -6.63 12.99
N THR A 127 1.89 -5.71 12.96
CA THR A 127 2.68 -5.25 14.11
C THR A 127 2.24 -3.86 14.51
#